data_AF-A0A0D2ISZ5-F1
#
_entry.id   AF-A0A0D2ISZ5-F1
#
_cell.length_a   1.000
_cell.length_b   1.000
_cell.length_c   1.000
_cell.angle_alpha   90.00
_cell.angle_beta   90.00
_cell.angle_gamma   90.00
#
_symmetry.space_group_name_H-M   'P 1'
#
loop_
_entity.id
_entity.type
_entity.pdbx_description
1 polymer ?
#
loop_
_entity_poly.entity_id
_entity_poly.type
_entity_poly.pdbx_seq_one_letter_code
_entity_poly.pdbx_strand_id
1 'polypeptide(L)'
;MPALPARATKLKFYNLATRPEAFFVREGDELDYNSSLVSKPGTQPVLISGTWPLVANRVRVKRDAEGRAMRQAPEAWLWEWHNPNQQGEDGGEQWVELGYFSGPKDLEKKLLDFFARDFGHDVTGPRGALQDGRGSWERFVFRRPGELPKSVAAVREEYWRAKKEEQEQREQQQQHQQQQQPQHQQQQ
;
A
#
# COMPACT_ATOMS: atom_id res chain seq x y z
N MET A 1 -18.38 1.88 -24.10
CA MET A 1 -18.40 1.80 -22.63
C MET A 1 -17.30 0.84 -22.20
N PRO A 2 -16.13 1.27 -21.72
CA PRO A 2 -15.13 0.33 -21.26
C PRO A 2 -15.65 -0.35 -19.98
N ALA A 3 -15.75 -1.67 -20.01
CA ALA A 3 -16.27 -2.47 -18.92
C ALA A 3 -15.34 -2.34 -17.70
N LEU A 4 -15.91 -1.90 -16.57
CA LEU A 4 -15.22 -1.91 -15.28
C LEU A 4 -14.86 -3.37 -14.92
N PRO A 5 -13.58 -3.70 -14.75
CA PRO A 5 -13.22 -5.04 -14.32
C PRO A 5 -13.64 -5.23 -12.86
N ALA A 6 -13.98 -6.46 -12.47
CA ALA A 6 -14.44 -6.90 -11.14
C ALA A 6 -13.40 -6.73 -9.98
N ARG A 7 -12.44 -5.81 -10.15
CA ARG A 7 -11.18 -5.59 -9.45
C ARG A 7 -11.25 -4.39 -8.49
N ALA A 8 -12.31 -4.24 -7.69
CA ALA A 8 -12.42 -3.10 -6.78
C ALA A 8 -11.23 -2.95 -5.80
N THR A 9 -10.54 -4.04 -5.44
CA THR A 9 -9.36 -4.01 -4.55
C THR A 9 -8.05 -3.73 -5.29
N LYS A 10 -7.85 -4.28 -6.50
CA LYS A 10 -6.65 -4.01 -7.32
C LYS A 10 -6.64 -2.58 -7.85
N LEU A 11 -7.80 -2.03 -8.23
CA LEU A 11 -7.91 -0.62 -8.62
C LEU A 11 -7.56 0.35 -7.47
N LYS A 12 -7.77 -0.04 -6.21
CA LYS A 12 -7.54 0.86 -5.06
C LYS A 12 -6.06 1.05 -4.73
N PHE A 13 -5.24 0.00 -4.78
CA PHE A 13 -3.78 0.16 -4.60
C PHE A 13 -3.14 0.82 -5.82
N TYR A 14 -3.53 0.37 -7.01
CA TYR A 14 -3.15 0.99 -8.27
C TYR A 14 -3.34 2.52 -8.22
N ASN A 15 -4.55 2.99 -7.94
CA ASN A 15 -4.83 4.43 -7.86
C ASN A 15 -4.05 5.17 -6.76
N LEU A 16 -3.52 4.47 -5.74
CA LEU A 16 -2.72 5.07 -4.67
C LEU A 16 -1.23 5.15 -5.03
N ALA A 17 -0.72 4.15 -5.75
CA ALA A 17 0.70 4.02 -6.04
C ALA A 17 1.11 4.62 -7.40
N THR A 18 0.16 4.92 -8.29
CA THR A 18 0.42 5.42 -9.67
C THR A 18 0.14 6.91 -9.85
N ARG A 19 -0.18 7.62 -8.77
CA ARG A 19 -0.49 9.05 -8.75
C ARG A 19 0.67 9.90 -8.22
N PRO A 20 0.69 11.22 -8.44
CA PRO A 20 1.80 12.12 -8.05
C PRO A 20 2.19 12.03 -6.57
N GLU A 21 1.28 11.55 -5.73
CA GLU A 21 1.49 11.39 -4.30
C GLU A 21 2.32 10.15 -3.93
N ALA A 22 2.47 9.14 -4.80
CA ALA A 22 3.46 8.05 -4.70
C ALA A 22 3.58 7.36 -3.31
N PHE A 23 2.48 7.20 -2.57
CA PHE A 23 2.53 6.60 -1.23
C PHE A 23 3.13 5.19 -1.28
N PHE A 24 4.06 4.91 -0.36
CA PHE A 24 4.83 3.67 -0.24
C PHE A 24 5.91 3.46 -1.31
N VAL A 25 6.04 4.38 -2.27
CA VAL A 25 7.02 4.32 -3.37
C VAL A 25 7.88 5.59 -3.46
N ARG A 26 7.74 6.53 -2.52
CA ARG A 26 8.65 7.67 -2.35
C ARG A 26 9.95 7.26 -1.69
N GLU A 27 10.97 8.09 -1.86
CA GLU A 27 12.26 7.85 -1.23
C GLU A 27 12.10 7.93 0.30
N GLY A 28 12.71 6.98 1.00
CA GLY A 28 12.58 6.86 2.45
C GLY A 28 11.28 6.22 2.95
N ASP A 29 10.29 5.95 2.09
CA ASP A 29 9.09 5.24 2.50
C ASP A 29 9.43 3.77 2.84
N GLU A 30 9.10 3.33 4.05
CA GLU A 30 9.24 1.95 4.51
C GLU A 30 7.93 1.44 5.11
N LEU A 31 7.76 0.12 5.10
CA LEU A 31 6.65 -0.60 5.71
C LEU A 31 7.16 -1.61 6.73
N ASP A 32 6.52 -1.69 7.89
CA ASP A 32 6.61 -2.86 8.75
C ASP A 32 5.35 -3.70 8.59
N TYR A 33 5.54 -5.01 8.42
CA TYR A 33 4.47 -5.97 8.42
C TYR A 33 4.36 -6.64 9.79
N ASN A 34 3.13 -6.74 10.32
CA ASN A 34 2.84 -7.52 11.50
C ASN A 34 1.50 -8.24 11.35
N SER A 35 1.56 -9.58 11.26
CA SER A 35 0.39 -10.42 11.01
C SER A 35 -0.60 -10.47 12.20
N SER A 36 -0.19 -10.03 13.39
CA SER A 36 -1.05 -9.95 14.57
C SER A 36 -2.02 -8.77 14.56
N LEU A 37 -1.76 -7.76 13.73
CA LEU A 37 -2.61 -6.57 13.67
C LEU A 37 -3.96 -6.93 13.05
N VAL A 38 -5.03 -6.55 13.75
CA VAL A 38 -6.41 -6.79 13.34
C VAL A 38 -7.19 -5.50 13.26
N SER A 39 -8.09 -5.42 12.27
CA SER A 39 -8.92 -4.25 12.02
C SER A 39 -10.03 -4.06 13.06
N LYS A 40 -10.41 -5.11 13.79
CA LYS A 40 -11.53 -5.12 14.73
C LYS A 40 -11.17 -5.87 16.01
N PRO A 41 -11.48 -5.33 17.21
CA PRO A 41 -11.35 -6.06 18.46
C PRO A 41 -12.06 -7.41 18.41
N GLY A 42 -11.46 -8.43 19.01
CA GLY A 42 -12.01 -9.79 19.04
C GLY A 42 -11.89 -10.61 17.75
N THR A 43 -11.23 -10.07 16.71
CA THR A 43 -10.93 -10.84 15.48
C THR A 43 -9.66 -11.66 15.70
N GLN A 44 -9.64 -12.89 15.20
CA GLN A 44 -8.44 -13.72 15.20
C GLN A 44 -7.35 -13.09 14.30
N PRO A 45 -6.09 -13.01 14.76
CA PRO A 45 -4.97 -12.57 13.92
C PRO A 45 -4.58 -13.62 12.88
N VAL A 46 -3.70 -13.23 11.96
CA VAL A 46 -2.99 -14.20 11.11
C VAL A 46 -1.79 -14.74 11.90
N LEU A 47 -1.66 -16.07 11.99
CA LEU A 47 -0.63 -16.74 12.79
C LEU A 47 0.05 -17.86 11.99
N ILE A 48 1.33 -18.06 12.25
CA ILE A 48 2.16 -19.18 11.79
C ILE A 48 2.06 -20.31 12.81
N SER A 49 1.79 -21.52 12.33
CA SER A 49 1.57 -22.74 13.13
C SER A 49 0.56 -22.51 14.27
N GLY A 50 -0.43 -21.66 14.01
CA GLY A 50 -1.47 -21.25 14.97
C GLY A 50 -0.97 -20.51 16.22
N THR A 51 0.32 -20.15 16.30
CA THR A 51 0.93 -19.66 17.53
C THR A 51 1.61 -18.31 17.35
N TRP A 52 2.43 -18.15 16.30
CA TRP A 52 3.35 -17.02 16.21
C TRP A 52 2.93 -16.01 15.16
N PRO A 53 2.87 -14.71 15.46
CA PRO A 53 2.71 -13.72 14.43
C PRO A 53 3.98 -13.62 13.58
N LEU A 54 3.82 -13.39 12.28
CA LEU A 54 4.89 -13.01 11.40
C LEU A 54 5.14 -11.51 11.51
N VAL A 55 6.39 -11.14 11.75
CA VAL A 55 6.84 -9.75 11.73
C VAL A 55 7.93 -9.63 10.68
N ALA A 56 7.76 -8.71 9.73
CA ALA A 56 8.80 -8.35 8.77
C ALA A 56 8.98 -6.82 8.82
N ASN A 57 10.05 -6.39 9.46
CA ASN A 57 10.37 -4.96 9.60
C ASN A 57 11.07 -4.44 8.34
N ARG A 58 10.88 -3.14 8.04
CA ARG A 58 11.60 -2.44 6.97
C ARG A 58 11.52 -3.15 5.61
N VAL A 59 10.33 -3.10 5.02
CA VAL A 59 10.02 -3.49 3.66
C VAL A 59 9.89 -2.23 2.82
N ARG A 60 10.54 -2.14 1.66
CA ARG A 60 10.51 -0.95 0.81
C ARG A 60 10.51 -1.28 -0.67
N VAL A 61 10.27 -0.28 -1.50
CA VAL A 61 10.43 -0.39 -2.94
C VAL A 61 11.90 -0.19 -3.31
N LYS A 62 12.45 -1.14 -4.06
CA LYS A 62 13.80 -1.07 -4.60
C LYS A 62 13.93 0.05 -5.63
N ARG A 63 15.08 0.70 -5.64
CA ARG A 63 15.42 1.81 -6.54
C ARG A 63 16.57 1.43 -7.48
N ASP A 64 16.54 2.00 -8.67
CA ASP A 64 17.67 1.94 -9.59
C ASP A 64 18.81 2.90 -9.15
N ALA A 65 19.92 2.88 -9.89
CA ALA A 65 21.08 3.74 -9.61
C ALA A 65 20.78 5.24 -9.74
N GLU A 66 19.70 5.62 -10.42
CA GLU A 66 19.23 7.01 -10.56
C GLU A 66 18.22 7.38 -9.46
N GLY A 67 17.98 6.50 -8.48
CA GLY A 67 17.04 6.72 -7.39
C GLY A 67 15.57 6.55 -7.79
N ARG A 68 15.26 6.03 -8.99
CA ARG A 68 13.89 5.82 -9.44
C ARG A 68 13.35 4.49 -8.94
N ALA A 69 12.09 4.48 -8.53
CA ALA A 69 11.41 3.25 -8.11
C ALA A 69 11.34 2.25 -9.28
N MET A 70 11.82 1.03 -9.05
CA MET A 70 11.80 -0.04 -10.06
C MET A 70 10.38 -0.57 -10.23
N ARG A 71 9.82 -0.48 -11.45
CA ARG A 71 8.42 -0.80 -11.74
C ARG A 71 8.23 -1.61 -13.02
N GLN A 72 7.16 -2.39 -13.08
CA GLN A 72 6.67 -3.11 -14.26
C GLN A 72 5.23 -2.73 -14.57
N ALA A 73 4.87 -2.65 -15.85
CA ALA A 73 3.48 -2.44 -16.28
C ALA A 73 2.66 -3.74 -16.11
N PRO A 74 1.34 -3.69 -15.81
CA PRO A 74 0.49 -2.52 -15.60
C PRO A 74 0.45 -2.06 -14.13
N GLU A 75 1.62 -1.81 -13.53
CA GLU A 75 1.82 -1.21 -12.18
C GLU A 75 2.01 -2.21 -11.04
N ALA A 76 3.22 -2.80 -11.03
CA ALA A 76 3.85 -3.45 -9.89
C ALA A 76 5.22 -2.83 -9.61
N TRP A 77 5.63 -2.79 -8.35
CA TRP A 77 6.94 -2.29 -7.92
C TRP A 77 7.78 -3.44 -7.39
N LEU A 78 9.09 -3.38 -7.61
CA LEU A 78 10.01 -4.34 -7.01
C LEU A 78 10.16 -4.04 -5.52
N TRP A 79 9.74 -4.96 -4.67
CA TRP A 79 9.87 -4.84 -3.23
C TRP A 79 11.09 -5.60 -2.73
N GLU A 80 11.69 -5.05 -1.68
CA GLU A 80 12.78 -5.67 -0.95
C GLU A 80 12.54 -5.56 0.56
N TRP A 81 13.10 -6.49 1.31
CA TRP A 81 13.04 -6.55 2.75
C TRP A 81 14.45 -6.49 3.33
N HIS A 82 14.62 -5.68 4.37
CA HIS A 82 15.88 -5.59 5.10
C HIS A 82 16.14 -6.87 5.90
N ASN A 83 17.20 -7.59 5.58
CA ASN A 83 17.61 -8.77 6.34
C ASN A 83 18.54 -8.38 7.49
N PRO A 84 18.08 -8.35 8.76
CA PRO A 84 18.93 -7.94 9.88
C PRO A 84 20.04 -8.93 10.20
N ASN A 85 19.96 -10.17 9.70
CA ASN A 85 20.88 -11.24 10.03
C ASN A 85 22.03 -11.38 9.04
N GLN A 86 22.08 -10.54 8.01
CA GLN A 86 23.13 -10.57 7.01
C GLN A 86 23.61 -9.15 6.71
N GLN A 87 24.93 -8.99 6.61
CA GLN A 87 25.57 -7.76 6.16
C GLN A 87 25.98 -7.94 4.70
N GLY A 88 25.83 -6.87 3.92
CA GLY A 88 26.35 -6.84 2.56
C GLY A 88 27.87 -6.97 2.54
N GLU A 89 28.43 -7.26 1.37
CA GLU A 89 29.88 -7.48 1.17
C GLU A 89 30.72 -6.27 1.62
N ASP A 90 30.16 -5.06 1.54
CA ASP A 90 30.77 -3.80 1.97
C ASP A 90 30.45 -3.43 3.44
N GLY A 91 29.88 -4.35 4.22
CA GLY A 91 29.44 -4.12 5.60
C GLY A 91 28.14 -3.30 5.73
N GLY A 92 27.50 -2.97 4.60
CA GLY A 92 26.22 -2.25 4.55
C GLY A 92 25.00 -3.10 4.87
N GLU A 93 23.84 -2.44 5.00
CA GLU A 93 22.56 -3.11 5.15
C GLU A 93 22.27 -4.06 3.97
N GLN A 94 21.89 -5.31 4.26
CA GLN A 94 21.48 -6.23 3.20
C GLN A 94 19.98 -6.17 2.96
N TRP A 95 19.61 -6.04 1.70
CA TRP A 95 18.23 -6.06 1.22
C TRP A 95 17.99 -7.29 0.36
N VAL A 96 16.93 -8.03 0.67
CA VAL A 96 16.53 -9.25 -0.06
C VAL A 96 15.34 -8.92 -0.94
N GLU A 97 15.46 -9.20 -2.23
CA GLU A 97 14.37 -8.99 -3.19
C GLU A 97 13.20 -9.94 -2.91
N LEU A 98 12.01 -9.37 -2.74
CA LEU A 98 10.76 -10.12 -2.58
C LEU A 98 10.06 -10.36 -3.92
N GLY A 99 10.20 -9.41 -4.87
CA GLY A 99 9.59 -9.47 -6.21
C GLY A 99 8.66 -8.30 -6.53
N TYR A 100 7.99 -8.37 -7.68
CA TYR A 100 7.11 -7.31 -8.18
C TYR A 100 5.68 -7.44 -7.65
N PHE A 101 5.21 -6.46 -6.88
CA PHE A 101 3.86 -6.49 -6.29
C PHE A 101 3.11 -5.18 -6.45
N SER A 102 1.79 -5.33 -6.62
CA SER A 102 0.82 -4.23 -6.74
C SER A 102 0.15 -3.89 -5.41
N GLY A 103 0.81 -4.14 -4.27
CA GLY A 103 0.38 -3.63 -2.97
C GLY A 103 0.21 -4.63 -1.83
N PRO A 104 -0.39 -4.20 -0.70
CA PRO A 104 -0.37 -4.90 0.58
C PRO A 104 -0.84 -6.34 0.52
N LYS A 105 -1.85 -6.65 -0.29
CA LYS A 105 -2.34 -8.03 -0.44
C LYS A 105 -1.28 -8.95 -1.02
N ASP A 106 -0.74 -8.58 -2.18
CA ASP A 106 0.21 -9.42 -2.89
C ASP A 106 1.55 -9.49 -2.13
N LEU A 107 1.95 -8.37 -1.52
CA LEU A 107 3.12 -8.28 -0.66
C LEU A 107 2.97 -9.14 0.61
N GLU A 108 1.84 -9.05 1.31
CA GLU A 108 1.55 -9.91 2.47
C GLU A 108 1.59 -11.39 2.09
N LYS A 109 0.97 -11.75 0.97
CA LYS A 109 1.02 -13.13 0.49
C LYS A 109 2.47 -13.58 0.32
N LYS A 110 3.30 -12.76 -0.33
CA LYS A 110 4.72 -13.09 -0.53
C LYS A 110 5.47 -13.22 0.79
N LEU A 111 5.24 -12.34 1.77
CA LEU A 111 5.88 -12.42 3.08
C LEU A 111 5.50 -13.72 3.81
N LEU A 112 4.21 -14.09 3.79
CA LEU A 112 3.72 -15.34 4.39
C LEU A 112 4.27 -16.58 3.66
N ASP A 113 4.38 -16.52 2.34
CA ASP A 113 4.99 -17.61 1.56
C ASP A 113 6.48 -17.74 1.93
N PHE A 114 7.22 -16.64 1.81
CA PHE A 114 8.67 -16.59 2.00
C PHE A 114 9.13 -16.94 3.42
N PHE A 115 8.40 -16.53 4.46
CA PHE A 115 8.82 -16.76 5.86
C PHE A 115 8.12 -17.94 6.54
N ALA A 116 7.09 -18.53 5.94
CA ALA A 116 6.32 -19.58 6.58
C ALA A 116 6.01 -20.76 5.65
N ARG A 117 5.21 -20.53 4.59
CA ARG A 117 4.69 -21.65 3.79
C ARG A 117 5.76 -22.38 3.00
N ASP A 118 6.77 -21.66 2.50
CA ASP A 118 7.90 -22.25 1.78
C ASP A 118 8.76 -23.15 2.69
N PHE A 119 8.64 -23.00 4.02
CA PHE A 119 9.26 -23.85 5.04
C PHE A 119 8.32 -24.92 5.62
N GLY A 120 7.13 -25.10 5.04
CA GLY A 120 6.15 -26.10 5.47
C GLY A 120 5.36 -25.71 6.72
N HIS A 121 5.39 -24.44 7.14
CA HIS A 121 4.57 -23.98 8.24
C HIS A 121 3.13 -23.68 7.80
N ASP A 122 2.17 -24.10 8.63
CA ASP A 122 0.78 -23.72 8.45
C ASP A 122 0.57 -22.24 8.74
N VAL A 123 -0.32 -21.60 7.98
CA VAL A 123 -0.73 -20.22 8.22
C VAL A 123 -2.23 -20.20 8.44
N THR A 124 -2.65 -19.74 9.63
CA THR A 124 -4.05 -19.61 10.01
C THR A 124 -4.44 -18.14 10.11
N GLY A 125 -5.73 -17.85 10.05
CA GLY A 125 -6.23 -16.49 10.14
C GLY A 125 -7.73 -16.39 9.93
N PRO A 126 -8.31 -15.19 10.05
CA PRO A 126 -9.73 -15.00 9.93
C PRO A 126 -10.20 -15.26 8.51
N ARG A 127 -11.47 -15.66 8.36
CA ARG A 127 -12.06 -15.99 7.06
C ARG A 127 -11.87 -14.86 6.04
N GLY A 128 -11.27 -15.19 4.89
CA GLY A 128 -11.01 -14.25 3.81
C GLY A 128 -9.72 -13.44 3.94
N ALA A 129 -8.98 -13.49 5.05
CA ALA A 129 -7.66 -12.86 5.13
C ALA A 129 -6.67 -13.51 4.17
N LEU A 130 -6.53 -14.83 4.24
CA LEU A 130 -5.55 -15.58 3.43
C LEU A 130 -5.98 -15.77 1.96
N GLN A 131 -7.28 -15.80 1.69
CA GLN A 131 -7.84 -16.00 0.34
C GLN A 131 -7.96 -14.68 -0.42
N ASP A 132 -8.60 -13.68 0.20
CA ASP A 132 -9.01 -12.45 -0.49
C ASP A 132 -8.13 -11.26 -0.13
N GLY A 133 -7.27 -11.35 0.89
CA GLY A 133 -6.47 -10.23 1.41
C GLY A 133 -7.28 -9.27 2.29
N ARG A 134 -8.32 -9.75 2.96
CA ARG A 134 -9.11 -8.90 3.87
C ARG A 134 -8.24 -8.50 5.07
N GLY A 135 -8.25 -7.21 5.37
CA GLY A 135 -7.46 -6.67 6.48
C GLY A 135 -5.96 -6.49 6.17
N SER A 136 -5.50 -6.72 4.94
CA SER A 136 -4.06 -6.65 4.63
C SER A 136 -3.50 -5.25 4.85
N TRP A 137 -4.29 -4.19 4.62
CA TRP A 137 -3.84 -2.80 4.76
C TRP A 137 -3.56 -2.41 6.21
N GLU A 138 -4.25 -3.05 7.14
CA GLU A 138 -4.17 -2.83 8.57
C GLU A 138 -2.94 -3.49 9.19
N ARG A 139 -2.40 -4.50 8.50
CA ARG A 139 -1.21 -5.26 8.92
C ARG A 139 0.11 -4.66 8.49
N PHE A 140 0.08 -3.57 7.73
CA PHE A 140 1.26 -2.77 7.42
C PHE A 140 1.24 -1.44 8.17
N VAL A 141 2.37 -1.12 8.79
CA VAL A 141 2.66 0.17 9.39
C VAL A 141 3.59 0.93 8.44
N PHE A 142 3.13 2.06 7.97
CA PHE A 142 3.88 2.99 7.15
C PHE A 142 4.82 3.85 8.00
N ARG A 143 6.05 4.01 7.52
CA ARG A 143 7.04 4.94 8.05
C ARG A 143 7.58 5.82 6.94
N ARG A 144 7.72 7.11 7.26
CA ARG A 144 8.49 8.08 6.47
C ARG A 144 9.38 8.88 7.41
N PRO A 145 10.64 9.15 7.04
CA PRO A 145 11.51 10.05 7.79
C PRO A 145 10.81 11.38 8.09
N GLY A 146 10.79 11.78 9.37
CA GLY A 146 10.16 13.02 9.83
C GLY A 146 8.65 12.94 10.09
N GLU A 147 7.99 11.81 9.83
CA GLU A 147 6.57 11.60 10.14
C GLU A 147 6.40 10.56 11.26
N LEU A 148 5.30 10.66 12.03
CA LEU A 148 4.91 9.60 12.96
C LEU A 148 4.45 8.36 12.17
N PRO A 149 4.80 7.13 12.61
CA PRO A 149 4.31 5.92 11.98
C PRO A 149 2.78 5.84 11.99
N LYS A 150 2.19 5.37 10.89
CA LYS A 150 0.73 5.23 10.73
C LYS A 150 0.41 3.88 10.10
N SER A 151 -0.80 3.35 10.31
CA SER A 151 -1.21 2.17 9.54
C SER A 151 -1.41 2.56 8.07
N VAL A 152 -1.12 1.63 7.16
CA VAL A 152 -1.35 1.83 5.72
C VAL A 152 -2.86 2.01 5.43
N ALA A 153 -3.73 1.44 6.26
CA ALA A 153 -5.16 1.73 6.25
C ALA A 153 -5.48 3.21 6.58
N ALA A 154 -4.86 3.79 7.62
CA ALA A 154 -5.06 5.19 7.97
C ALA A 154 -4.56 6.14 6.87
N VAL A 155 -3.36 5.89 6.32
CA VAL A 155 -2.82 6.64 5.17
C VAL A 155 -3.78 6.62 3.98
N ARG A 156 -4.37 5.45 3.71
CA ARG A 156 -5.38 5.28 2.65
C ARG A 156 -6.65 6.08 2.95
N GLU A 157 -7.14 6.10 4.18
CA GLU A 157 -8.34 6.87 4.55
C GLU A 157 -8.12 8.37 4.46
N GLU A 158 -6.99 8.88 4.98
CA GLU A 158 -6.57 10.28 4.86
C GLU A 158 -6.57 10.73 3.39
N TYR A 159 -5.99 9.91 2.52
CA TYR A 159 -5.98 10.16 1.07
C TYR A 159 -7.38 10.25 0.47
N TRP A 160 -8.26 9.28 0.75
CA TRP A 160 -9.60 9.29 0.15
C TRP A 160 -10.45 10.45 0.65
N ARG A 161 -10.23 10.89 1.90
CA ARG A 161 -10.86 12.09 2.43
C ARG A 161 -10.39 13.34 1.68
N ALA A 162 -9.09 13.54 1.53
CA ALA A 162 -8.52 14.66 0.79
C ALA A 162 -9.01 14.71 -0.67
N LYS A 163 -9.10 13.55 -1.35
CA LYS A 163 -9.63 13.50 -2.72
C LYS A 163 -11.11 13.84 -2.83
N LYS A 164 -11.91 13.47 -1.84
CA LYS A 164 -13.32 13.85 -1.80
C LYS A 164 -13.47 15.36 -1.65
N GLU A 165 -12.69 15.97 -0.76
CA GLU A 165 -12.66 17.42 -0.55
C GLU A 165 -12.21 18.18 -1.81
N GLU A 166 -11.14 17.72 -2.48
CA GLU A 166 -10.68 18.30 -3.76
C GLU A 166 -11.77 18.24 -4.85
N GLN A 167 -12.52 17.14 -4.91
CA GLN A 167 -13.60 16.97 -5.89
C GLN A 167 -14.77 17.93 -5.58
N GLU A 168 -15.20 18.01 -4.33
CA GLU A 168 -16.28 18.90 -3.90
C GLU A 168 -15.93 20.38 -4.16
N GLN A 169 -14.67 20.79 -3.92
CA GLN A 169 -14.20 22.15 -4.25
C GLN A 169 -14.24 22.45 -5.75
N ARG A 170 -13.84 21.49 -6.60
CA ARG A 170 -13.91 21.65 -8.06
C ARG A 170 -15.34 21.77 -8.57
N GLU A 171 -16.26 20.97 -8.01
CA GLU A 171 -17.68 21.03 -8.35
C GLU A 171 -18.30 22.38 -7.94
N GLN A 172 -17.96 22.92 -6.76
CA GLN A 172 -18.41 24.25 -6.33
C GLN A 172 -17.86 25.38 -7.21
N GLN A 173 -16.58 25.31 -7.62
CA GLN A 173 -15.99 26.29 -8.53
C GLN A 173 -16.67 26.28 -9.91
N GLN A 174 -17.02 25.11 -10.44
CA GLN A 174 -17.75 24.99 -11.71
C GLN A 174 -19.18 25.55 -11.62
N GLN A 175 -19.89 25.36 -10.49
CA GLN A 175 -21.21 25.96 -10.29
C GLN A 175 -21.17 27.50 -10.20
N HIS A 176 -20.17 28.07 -9.53
CA HIS A 176 -20.01 29.54 -9.46
C HIS A 176 -19.70 30.16 -10.83
N GLN A 177 -18.90 29.50 -11.67
CA GLN A 177 -18.62 29.99 -13.04
C GLN A 177 -19.86 29.97 -13.95
N GLN A 178 -20.76 29.00 -13.79
CA GLN A 178 -22.00 28.96 -14.59
C GLN A 178 -23.03 30.01 -14.15
N GLN A 179 -23.08 30.39 -12.86
CA GLN A 179 -24.02 31.42 -12.39
C GLN A 179 -23.59 32.86 -12.74
N GLN A 180 -22.31 33.12 -13.05
CA GLN A 180 -21.83 34.44 -13.45
C GLN A 180 -21.98 34.75 -14.96
N GLN A 181 -22.42 33.79 -15.78
CA GLN A 181 -22.57 33.97 -17.23
C GLN A 181 -23.86 34.62 -17.80
N PRO A 182 -24.95 34.95 -17.07
CA PRO A 182 -26.12 35.55 -17.74
C PRO A 182 -26.10 37.06 -18.02
N GLN A 183 -25.11 37.86 -17.60
CA GLN A 183 -25.21 39.34 -17.70
C GLN A 183 -24.45 40.01 -18.86
N HIS A 184 -23.68 39.29 -19.68
CA HIS A 184 -22.93 39.91 -20.78
C HIS A 184 -23.55 39.79 -22.19
N GLN A 185 -24.80 39.30 -22.32
CA GLN A 185 -25.47 39.17 -23.63
C GLN A 185 -26.58 40.19 -23.92
N GLN A 186 -26.80 41.22 -23.09
CA GLN A 186 -27.83 42.25 -23.35
C GLN A 186 -27.30 43.64 -23.76
N GLN A 187 -26.02 43.76 -24.12
CA GLN A 187 -25.48 45.00 -24.72
C GLN A 187 -24.71 44.70 -26.00
N GLN A 188 -25.42 44.29 -27.05
CA GLN A 188 -25.01 44.53 -28.45
C GLN A 188 -26.25 44.87 -29.27
#